data_AF-A0A0T6BHT4-F1
#
_entry.id   AF-A0A0T6BHT4-F1
#
_cell.length_a   1.000
_cell.length_b   1.000
_cell.length_c   1.000
_cell.angle_alpha   90.00
_cell.angle_beta   90.00
_cell.angle_gamma   90.00
#
_symmetry.space_group_name_H-M   'P 1'
#
loop_
_entity.id
_entity.type
_entity.pdbx_description
1 polymer ?
#
loop_
_entity_poly.entity_id
_entity_poly.type
_entity_poly.pdbx_seq_one_letter_code
_entity_poly.pdbx_strand_id
1 'polypeptide(L)'
;MNDIINDTKVHYSEQEKLFLVQLVCESKDIIENKKTDSMTLRDKNQRWKEICEAYCHQGFKTRTPKQLKKLWENIKQRRRKMTLVQRQRHSLTGDPLTNASYDPVIEFVDREVPIVESLLGNSNSSNHVFQKTNNGESNMEKMNAESDNSIEFFDVTKKYKVNNVSTPHPSQIRKLQSSRQATLVEEEIQLRIQKLEEAIQQQRELHNKRMQIAEAEYKTAVLKLLEAEEQAQHRANKL
;
A
#
# COMPACT_ATOMS: atom_id res chain seq x y z
N MET A 1 -21.66 2.87 33.20
CA MET A 1 -21.39 2.44 31.82
C MET A 1 -20.39 3.43 31.25
N ASN A 2 -19.21 2.97 30.87
CA ASN A 2 -18.22 3.83 30.23
C ASN A 2 -18.24 3.47 28.75
N ASP A 3 -18.87 4.30 27.94
CA ASP A 3 -18.99 4.06 26.51
C ASP A 3 -17.60 4.11 25.88
N ILE A 4 -17.14 2.95 25.43
CA ILE A 4 -15.95 2.84 24.60
C ILE A 4 -16.32 3.47 23.26
N ILE A 5 -15.95 4.75 23.10
CA ILE A 5 -16.03 5.44 21.82
C ILE A 5 -15.09 4.67 20.88
N ASN A 6 -15.68 3.79 20.08
CA ASN A 6 -14.99 3.19 18.94
C ASN A 6 -14.47 4.33 18.08
N ASP A 7 -13.15 4.49 17.99
CA ASP A 7 -12.50 5.47 17.12
C ASP A 7 -12.71 5.03 15.66
N THR A 8 -13.91 5.34 15.16
CA THR A 8 -14.33 5.02 13.81
C THR A 8 -13.33 5.66 12.86
N LYS A 9 -12.66 4.81 12.07
CA LYS A 9 -11.60 5.20 11.13
C LYS A 9 -12.09 6.33 10.22
N VAL A 10 -11.78 7.58 10.57
CA VAL A 10 -12.36 8.75 9.89
C VAL A 10 -11.78 8.86 8.48
N HIS A 11 -12.61 8.53 7.50
CA HIS A 11 -12.32 8.67 6.08
C HIS A 11 -12.24 10.16 5.69
N TYR A 12 -11.40 10.45 4.70
CA TYR A 12 -11.37 11.76 4.06
C TYR A 12 -12.51 11.86 3.04
N SER A 13 -13.28 12.93 3.12
CA SER A 13 -14.27 13.35 2.13
C SER A 13 -13.61 13.65 0.77
N GLU A 14 -14.41 13.90 -0.26
CA GLU A 14 -13.90 14.32 -1.57
C GLU A 14 -13.33 15.75 -1.52
N GLN A 15 -14.04 16.67 -0.88
CA GLN A 15 -13.63 18.07 -0.75
C GLN A 15 -12.32 18.23 0.05
N GLU A 16 -12.11 17.43 1.11
CA GLU A 16 -10.81 17.35 1.81
C GLU A 16 -9.66 16.91 0.89
N LYS A 17 -9.92 15.95 -0.01
CA LYS A 17 -8.90 15.48 -0.98
C LYS A 17 -8.61 16.55 -2.02
N LEU A 18 -9.65 17.14 -2.62
CA LEU A 18 -9.50 18.22 -3.62
C LEU A 18 -8.70 19.39 -3.04
N PHE A 19 -9.02 19.82 -1.81
CA PHE A 19 -8.29 20.92 -1.16
C PHE A 19 -6.83 20.55 -0.86
N LEU A 20 -6.55 19.33 -0.40
CA LEU A 20 -5.17 18.86 -0.27
C LEU A 20 -4.42 18.87 -1.60
N VAL A 21 -5.06 18.43 -2.69
CA VAL A 21 -4.44 18.47 -4.02
C VAL A 21 -4.11 19.90 -4.41
N GLN A 22 -5.03 20.85 -4.24
CA GLN A 22 -4.80 22.27 -4.53
C GLN A 22 -3.56 22.81 -3.79
N LEU A 23 -3.50 22.64 -2.46
CA LEU A 23 -2.37 23.09 -1.63
C LEU A 23 -1.03 22.43 -2.06
N VAL A 24 -1.06 21.17 -2.49
CA VAL A 24 0.13 20.47 -3.00
C VAL A 24 0.53 21.01 -4.38
N CYS A 25 -0.41 21.41 -5.23
CA CYS A 25 -0.13 22.00 -6.55
C CYS A 25 0.54 23.37 -6.43
N GLU A 26 0.08 24.22 -5.50
CA GLU A 26 0.73 25.47 -5.08
C GLU A 26 2.15 25.27 -4.47
N SER A 27 2.52 24.00 -4.21
CA SER A 27 3.76 23.59 -3.56
C SER A 27 4.64 22.67 -4.42
N LYS A 28 4.26 22.40 -5.69
CA LYS A 28 4.71 21.22 -6.42
C LYS A 28 6.23 21.15 -6.64
N ASP A 29 6.88 22.28 -6.88
CA ASP A 29 8.32 22.36 -7.17
C ASP A 29 9.22 21.97 -5.97
N ILE A 30 8.67 22.02 -4.76
CA ILE A 30 9.32 21.57 -3.53
C ILE A 30 8.88 20.14 -3.20
N ILE A 31 7.58 19.85 -3.25
CA ILE A 31 6.99 18.58 -2.81
C ILE A 31 7.37 17.41 -3.74
N GLU A 32 7.24 17.58 -5.06
CA GLU A 32 7.55 16.55 -6.08
C GLU A 32 8.99 16.64 -6.61
N ASN A 33 9.84 17.46 -5.98
CA ASN A 33 11.26 17.52 -6.28
C ASN A 33 11.92 16.15 -6.04
N LYS A 34 12.75 15.67 -6.97
CA LYS A 34 13.43 14.36 -6.83
C LYS A 34 14.66 14.37 -5.93
N LYS A 35 15.18 15.53 -5.55
CA LYS A 35 16.35 15.65 -4.65
C LYS A 35 16.06 15.12 -3.25
N THR A 36 17.07 14.53 -2.62
CA THR A 36 17.03 13.89 -1.30
C THR A 36 18.16 14.36 -0.38
N ASP A 37 18.78 15.50 -0.67
CA ASP A 37 19.75 16.12 0.23
C ASP A 37 19.07 16.64 1.52
N SER A 38 19.87 16.92 2.54
CA SER A 38 19.38 17.31 3.88
C SER A 38 18.59 18.63 3.86
N MET A 39 18.95 19.55 2.97
CA MET A 39 18.27 20.84 2.78
C MET A 39 16.89 20.64 2.14
N THR A 40 16.80 19.98 0.99
CA THR A 40 15.52 19.71 0.32
C THR A 40 14.59 18.84 1.14
N LEU A 41 15.11 17.92 1.97
CA LEU A 41 14.29 17.19 2.95
C LEU A 41 13.73 18.11 4.05
N ARG A 42 14.53 19.06 4.56
CA ARG A 42 14.06 20.08 5.51
C ARG A 42 12.99 20.97 4.87
N ASP A 43 13.21 21.44 3.65
CA ASP A 43 12.29 22.32 2.92
C ASP A 43 10.96 21.62 2.62
N LYS A 44 11.00 20.36 2.17
CA LYS A 44 9.81 19.50 2.02
C LYS A 44 9.07 19.34 3.35
N ASN A 45 9.78 19.03 4.43
CA ASN A 45 9.16 18.86 5.74
C ASN A 45 8.54 20.15 6.26
N GLN A 46 9.13 21.30 5.95
CA GLN A 46 8.60 22.62 6.30
C GLN A 46 7.36 22.97 5.48
N ARG A 47 7.40 22.81 4.15
CA ARG A 47 6.23 23.00 3.26
C ARG A 47 5.07 22.05 3.62
N TRP A 48 5.35 20.82 4.07
CA TRP A 48 4.32 19.91 4.60
C TRP A 48 3.66 20.39 5.90
N LYS A 49 4.32 21.23 6.73
CA LYS A 49 3.67 21.89 7.89
C LYS A 49 2.76 23.01 7.42
N GLU A 50 3.23 23.86 6.52
CA GLU A 50 2.46 24.98 5.96
C GLU A 50 1.17 24.49 5.26
N ILE A 51 1.27 23.42 4.45
CA ILE A 51 0.09 22.73 3.88
C ILE A 51 -0.84 22.22 4.98
N CYS A 52 -0.29 21.68 6.08
CA CYS A 52 -1.09 21.15 7.19
C CYS A 52 -1.79 22.25 7.99
N GLU A 53 -1.13 23.39 8.17
CA GLU A 53 -1.70 24.58 8.78
C GLU A 53 -2.83 25.12 7.91
N ALA A 54 -2.60 25.36 6.61
CA ALA A 54 -3.63 25.79 5.68
C ALA A 54 -4.84 24.82 5.63
N TYR A 55 -4.59 23.51 5.60
CA TYR A 55 -5.62 22.48 5.67
C TYR A 55 -6.48 22.56 6.94
N CYS A 56 -5.86 22.81 8.10
CA CYS A 56 -6.60 22.91 9.36
C CYS A 56 -7.36 24.24 9.49
N HIS A 57 -6.83 25.34 8.95
CA HIS A 57 -7.54 26.64 8.92
C HIS A 57 -8.79 26.63 8.05
N GLN A 58 -8.88 25.74 7.05
CA GLN A 58 -10.07 25.56 6.19
C GLN A 58 -11.31 25.01 6.94
N GLY A 59 -11.18 24.64 8.22
CA GLY A 59 -12.28 24.12 9.05
C GLY A 59 -12.50 22.61 8.92
N PHE A 60 -11.61 21.87 8.25
CA PHE A 60 -11.61 20.42 8.23
C PHE A 60 -11.13 19.83 9.57
N LYS A 61 -11.35 18.52 9.78
CA LYS A 61 -10.82 17.81 10.96
C LYS A 61 -9.30 17.97 11.03
N THR A 62 -8.78 18.34 12.19
CA THR A 62 -7.34 18.53 12.43
C THR A 62 -6.55 17.28 12.05
N ARG A 63 -5.47 17.48 11.29
CA ARG A 63 -4.55 16.42 10.85
C ARG A 63 -3.11 16.80 11.19
N THR A 64 -2.22 15.83 11.03
CA THR A 64 -0.76 16.03 11.10
C THR A 64 -0.15 16.03 9.70
N PRO A 65 1.02 16.66 9.50
CA PRO A 65 1.73 16.65 8.21
C PRO A 65 1.98 15.22 7.69
N LYS A 66 2.25 14.27 8.60
CA LYS A 66 2.43 12.84 8.28
C LYS A 66 1.16 12.21 7.68
N GLN A 67 -0.02 12.56 8.20
CA GLN A 67 -1.30 12.04 7.70
C GLN A 67 -1.64 12.62 6.32
N LEU A 68 -1.43 13.92 6.10
CA LEU A 68 -1.67 14.55 4.80
C LEU A 68 -0.69 14.04 3.72
N LYS A 69 0.60 13.91 4.07
CA LYS A 69 1.58 13.26 3.19
C LYS A 69 1.18 11.83 2.83
N LYS A 70 0.64 11.05 3.78
CA LYS A 70 0.12 9.70 3.51
C LYS A 70 -1.13 9.72 2.63
N LEU A 71 -2.02 10.71 2.78
CA LEU A 71 -3.18 10.88 1.90
C LEU A 71 -2.72 11.19 0.46
N TRP A 72 -1.75 12.09 0.29
CA TRP A 72 -1.17 12.41 -1.02
C TRP A 72 -0.54 11.19 -1.71
N GLU A 73 0.27 10.40 -0.99
CA GLU A 73 0.83 9.16 -1.55
C GLU A 73 -0.25 8.13 -1.93
N ASN A 74 -1.36 8.06 -1.16
CA ASN A 74 -2.49 7.21 -1.52
C ASN A 74 -3.22 7.71 -2.78
N ILE A 75 -3.36 9.04 -2.96
CA ILE A 75 -3.91 9.66 -4.19
C ILE A 75 -3.01 9.33 -5.39
N LYS A 76 -1.69 9.52 -5.29
CA LYS A 76 -0.73 9.13 -6.34
C LYS A 76 -0.76 7.62 -6.63
N GLN A 77 -0.94 6.75 -5.62
CA GLN A 77 -1.10 5.32 -5.85
C GLN A 77 -2.43 4.98 -6.56
N ARG A 78 -3.53 5.66 -6.23
CA ARG A 78 -4.83 5.50 -6.90
C ARG A 78 -4.77 5.93 -8.36
N ARG A 79 -4.17 7.10 -8.66
CA ARG A 79 -3.86 7.56 -10.02
C ARG A 79 -3.16 6.47 -10.83
N ARG A 80 -2.00 6.01 -10.35
CA ARG A 80 -1.19 4.98 -11.05
C ARG A 80 -1.97 3.70 -11.34
N LYS A 81 -2.83 3.26 -10.42
CA LYS A 81 -3.71 2.09 -10.63
C LYS A 81 -4.75 2.35 -11.74
N MET A 82 -5.38 3.53 -11.76
CA MET A 82 -6.34 3.90 -12.81
C MET A 82 -5.65 3.97 -14.18
N THR A 83 -4.49 4.61 -14.29
CA THR A 83 -3.71 4.67 -15.54
C THR A 83 -3.28 3.28 -16.03
N LEU A 84 -2.89 2.37 -15.13
CA LEU A 84 -2.52 1.01 -15.50
C LEU A 84 -3.73 0.21 -16.03
N VAL A 85 -4.88 0.31 -15.36
CA VAL A 85 -6.13 -0.34 -15.80
C VAL A 85 -6.60 0.23 -17.14
N GLN A 86 -6.52 1.55 -17.36
CA GLN A 86 -6.81 2.19 -18.64
C GLN A 86 -5.94 1.61 -19.77
N ARG A 87 -4.61 1.57 -19.56
CA ARG A 87 -3.66 0.99 -20.54
C ARG A 87 -3.95 -0.49 -20.83
N GLN A 88 -4.26 -1.27 -19.80
CA GLN A 88 -4.60 -2.69 -19.95
C GLN A 88 -5.89 -2.89 -20.76
N ARG A 89 -6.94 -2.10 -20.49
CA ARG A 89 -8.20 -2.17 -21.26
C ARG A 89 -8.02 -1.76 -22.72
N HIS A 90 -7.30 -0.66 -22.98
CA HIS A 90 -6.93 -0.26 -24.34
C HIS A 90 -6.14 -1.37 -25.07
N SER A 91 -5.18 -1.99 -24.40
CA SER A 91 -4.36 -3.08 -24.96
C SER A 91 -5.13 -4.37 -25.26
N LEU A 92 -6.25 -4.64 -24.58
CA LEU A 92 -7.04 -5.86 -24.75
C LEU A 92 -8.25 -5.68 -25.67
N THR A 93 -8.83 -4.49 -25.70
CA THR A 93 -10.12 -4.22 -26.37
C THR A 93 -9.97 -3.29 -27.58
N GLY A 94 -8.84 -2.58 -27.73
CA GLY A 94 -8.68 -1.53 -28.73
C GLY A 94 -9.53 -0.28 -28.45
N ASP A 95 -10.16 -0.23 -27.27
CA ASP A 95 -11.08 0.83 -26.86
C ASP A 95 -10.34 2.17 -26.73
N PRO A 96 -10.88 3.29 -27.26
CA PRO A 96 -10.30 4.61 -27.06
C PRO A 96 -10.10 4.93 -25.57
N LEU A 97 -9.00 5.62 -25.23
CA LEU A 97 -8.63 6.00 -23.85
C LEU A 97 -9.59 7.02 -23.18
N THR A 98 -10.78 7.26 -23.74
CA THR A 98 -11.58 8.47 -23.51
C THR A 98 -12.58 8.40 -22.35
N ASN A 99 -12.93 7.21 -21.84
CA ASN A 99 -14.07 7.05 -20.92
C ASN A 99 -13.78 6.16 -19.70
N ALA A 100 -12.78 6.54 -18.88
CA ALA A 100 -12.41 5.76 -17.70
C ALA A 100 -12.65 6.52 -16.38
N SER A 101 -13.86 6.31 -15.82
CA SER A 101 -14.24 6.62 -14.42
C SER A 101 -13.92 8.04 -13.94
N TYR A 102 -14.92 8.92 -13.98
CA TYR A 102 -14.86 10.30 -13.53
C TYR A 102 -14.61 10.40 -12.01
N ASP A 103 -13.34 10.38 -11.61
CA ASP A 103 -12.88 10.69 -10.25
C ASP A 103 -12.32 12.12 -10.27
N PRO A 104 -13.04 13.11 -9.71
CA PRO A 104 -12.67 14.52 -9.83
C PRO A 104 -11.33 14.84 -9.12
N VAL A 105 -10.94 14.04 -8.12
CA VAL A 105 -9.64 14.18 -7.46
C VAL A 105 -8.52 13.77 -8.42
N ILE A 106 -8.69 12.69 -9.17
CA ILE A 106 -7.68 12.19 -10.10
C ILE A 106 -7.60 13.06 -11.35
N GLU A 107 -8.73 13.51 -11.89
CA GLU A 107 -8.78 14.47 -13.00
C GLU A 107 -8.03 15.78 -12.66
N PHE A 108 -8.28 16.34 -11.47
CA PHE A 108 -7.55 17.53 -11.01
C PHE A 108 -6.05 17.27 -10.88
N VAL A 109 -5.65 16.13 -10.31
CA VAL A 109 -4.23 15.73 -10.19
C VAL A 109 -3.57 15.57 -11.55
N ASP A 110 -4.26 15.00 -12.54
CA ASP A 110 -3.73 14.79 -13.89
C ASP A 110 -3.60 16.10 -14.68
N ARG A 111 -4.45 17.10 -14.41
CA ARG A 111 -4.35 18.44 -15.00
C ARG A 111 -3.20 19.26 -14.40
N GLU A 112 -3.04 19.26 -13.08
CA GLU A 112 -2.13 20.19 -12.39
C GLU A 112 -0.72 19.64 -12.11
N VAL A 113 -0.59 18.31 -11.94
CA VAL A 113 0.64 17.63 -11.54
C VAL A 113 1.10 16.66 -12.62
N PRO A 114 2.06 17.07 -13.48
CA PRO A 114 2.55 16.19 -14.55
C PRO A 114 3.08 14.87 -14.00
N ILE A 115 2.95 13.81 -14.78
CA ILE A 115 3.44 12.48 -14.41
C ILE A 115 4.97 12.49 -14.49
N VAL A 116 5.65 12.90 -13.42
CA VAL A 116 7.12 12.93 -13.32
C VAL A 116 7.73 11.53 -13.10
N GLU A 117 6.92 10.47 -13.20
CA GLU A 117 7.34 9.10 -12.99
C GLU A 117 8.05 8.58 -14.24
N SER A 118 9.35 8.32 -14.11
CA SER A 118 10.20 7.82 -15.19
C SER A 118 9.68 6.46 -15.68
N LEU A 119 9.75 6.22 -17.00
CA LEU A 119 9.41 4.94 -17.63
C LEU A 119 10.43 3.81 -17.35
N LEU A 120 11.15 3.90 -16.25
CA LEU A 120 12.12 2.92 -15.77
C LEU A 120 11.75 2.53 -14.34
N GLY A 121 11.63 1.22 -14.10
CA GLY A 121 11.05 0.67 -12.89
C GLY A 121 11.87 0.94 -11.63
N ASN A 122 11.54 2.00 -10.90
CA ASN A 122 11.95 2.15 -9.51
C ASN A 122 11.11 1.22 -8.61
N SER A 123 11.58 -0.01 -8.48
CA SER A 123 11.07 -1.08 -7.64
C SER A 123 11.22 -0.81 -6.13
N ASN A 124 10.69 0.31 -5.64
CA ASN A 124 10.69 0.68 -4.22
C ASN A 124 9.34 1.23 -3.73
N SER A 125 8.27 0.49 -4.01
CA SER A 125 7.08 0.47 -3.16
C SER A 125 6.36 -0.87 -3.32
N SER A 126 6.23 -1.61 -2.22
CA SER A 126 5.62 -2.95 -2.22
C SER A 126 4.19 -2.92 -2.78
N ASN A 127 4.05 -3.34 -4.02
CA ASN A 127 2.79 -3.83 -4.59
C ASN A 127 3.11 -5.17 -5.24
N HIS A 128 2.58 -6.23 -4.64
CA HIS A 128 2.61 -7.59 -5.16
C HIS A 128 1.85 -7.64 -6.50
N VAL A 129 2.59 -7.48 -7.61
CA VAL A 129 2.03 -7.65 -8.96
C VAL A 129 1.66 -9.12 -9.13
N PHE A 130 0.37 -9.38 -9.33
CA PHE A 130 -0.08 -10.68 -9.79
C PHE A 130 0.37 -10.88 -11.23
N GLN A 131 1.38 -11.74 -11.43
CA GLN A 131 1.57 -12.41 -12.70
C GLN A 131 1.93 -13.87 -12.44
N LYS A 132 1.04 -14.78 -12.88
CA LYS A 132 1.35 -16.20 -12.95
C LYS A 132 2.23 -16.43 -14.18
N THR A 133 3.42 -17.00 -13.99
CA THR A 133 3.97 -18.11 -14.79
C THR A 133 5.12 -18.76 -14.02
N ASN A 134 5.40 -20.03 -14.33
CA ASN A 134 6.10 -20.97 -13.46
C ASN A 134 7.65 -20.93 -13.53
N ASN A 135 8.25 -21.59 -12.52
CA ASN A 135 9.58 -22.22 -12.46
C ASN A 135 10.85 -21.35 -12.25
N GLY A 136 11.71 -21.81 -11.31
CA GLY A 136 13.17 -21.64 -11.42
C GLY A 136 13.90 -20.90 -10.29
N GLU A 137 14.10 -21.58 -9.15
CA GLU A 137 15.33 -21.56 -8.30
C GLU A 137 15.95 -20.23 -7.78
N SER A 138 15.90 -20.09 -6.45
CA SER A 138 16.97 -19.67 -5.51
C SER A 138 18.27 -19.05 -6.06
N ASN A 139 18.80 -17.96 -5.47
CA ASN A 139 19.41 -18.08 -4.13
C ASN A 139 19.63 -16.76 -3.35
N MET A 140 19.95 -16.94 -2.07
CA MET A 140 20.28 -15.93 -1.06
C MET A 140 21.77 -15.58 -1.06
N GLU A 141 22.13 -14.30 -0.99
CA GLU A 141 23.32 -13.88 -0.21
C GLU A 141 23.20 -12.47 0.38
N LYS A 142 24.05 -12.15 1.37
CA LYS A 142 23.79 -11.17 2.45
C LYS A 142 24.86 -10.06 2.51
N MET A 143 24.68 -9.16 3.50
CA MET A 143 25.71 -8.33 4.15
C MET A 143 26.26 -7.15 3.33
N ASN A 144 26.80 -6.07 3.90
CA ASN A 144 26.74 -5.48 5.26
C ASN A 144 27.21 -4.02 5.15
N ALA A 145 26.81 -3.11 6.04
CA ALA A 145 27.61 -1.95 6.46
C ALA A 145 26.99 -1.25 7.68
N GLU A 146 27.56 -1.51 8.85
CA GLU A 146 27.41 -0.65 10.04
C GLU A 146 28.39 0.54 9.94
N SER A 147 28.05 1.69 10.50
CA SER A 147 29.00 2.73 10.95
C SER A 147 28.30 3.70 11.92
N ASP A 148 29.05 4.25 12.87
CA ASP A 148 28.54 4.74 14.15
C ASP A 148 28.80 6.24 14.43
N ASN A 149 28.06 6.80 15.39
CA ASN A 149 28.23 8.01 16.23
C ASN A 149 29.20 9.16 15.84
N SER A 150 28.69 10.41 15.86
CA SER A 150 29.02 11.52 16.82
C SER A 150 28.33 12.86 16.41
N ILE A 151 27.74 13.75 17.24
CA ILE A 151 28.00 14.31 18.61
C ILE A 151 28.93 15.55 18.52
N GLU A 152 28.55 16.83 18.81
CA GLU A 152 27.31 17.49 19.31
C GLU A 152 27.03 18.86 18.59
N PHE A 153 25.96 19.61 18.96
CA PHE A 153 26.07 20.93 19.67
C PHE A 153 24.71 21.67 19.83
N PHE A 154 24.26 21.94 21.06
CA PHE A 154 23.41 23.10 21.36
C PHE A 154 23.53 23.54 22.83
N ASP A 155 24.26 24.62 23.05
CA ASP A 155 24.46 25.23 24.37
C ASP A 155 23.27 26.13 24.75
N VAL A 156 22.62 25.86 25.89
CA VAL A 156 21.75 26.82 26.59
C VAL A 156 21.99 26.75 28.09
N THR A 157 22.83 27.66 28.57
CA THR A 157 23.02 27.93 29.99
C THR A 157 21.78 28.52 30.66
N LYS A 158 21.10 27.76 31.54
CA LYS A 158 20.28 28.35 32.62
C LYS A 158 20.50 27.62 33.95
N LYS A 159 21.03 28.36 34.94
CA LYS A 159 21.25 27.89 36.30
C LYS A 159 19.94 27.86 37.09
N TYR A 160 19.54 26.69 37.58
CA TYR A 160 18.77 26.54 38.82
C TYR A 160 19.32 25.36 39.61
N LYS A 161 19.30 25.46 40.95
CA LYS A 161 19.95 24.52 41.89
C LYS A 161 18.93 24.10 42.95
N VAL A 162 19.19 22.95 43.59
CA VAL A 162 18.47 22.32 44.74
C VAL A 162 17.01 21.87 44.48
N ASN A 163 16.49 20.75 45.03
CA ASN A 163 16.92 19.87 46.14
C ASN A 163 16.80 18.36 45.84
N ASN A 164 17.46 17.52 46.66
CA ASN A 164 17.37 16.05 46.65
C ASN A 164 16.04 15.52 47.23
N VAL A 165 15.46 14.49 46.59
CA VAL A 165 14.56 13.49 47.21
C VAL A 165 14.92 12.11 46.63
N SER A 166 15.03 11.09 47.48
CA SER A 166 15.40 9.72 47.08
C SER A 166 14.15 8.87 46.83
N THR A 167 14.02 8.23 45.65
CA THR A 167 13.12 7.08 45.31
C THR A 167 13.30 6.67 43.83
N PRO A 168 12.83 5.48 43.37
CA PRO A 168 13.63 4.28 43.15
C PRO A 168 14.19 4.11 41.71
N HIS A 169 15.07 3.13 41.52
CA HIS A 169 15.94 2.98 40.35
C HIS A 169 15.22 2.65 39.01
N PRO A 170 15.42 3.42 37.91
CA PRO A 170 14.69 3.28 36.63
C PRO A 170 14.88 1.98 35.81
N SER A 171 15.64 1.00 36.30
CA SER A 171 16.03 -0.20 35.53
C SER A 171 14.98 -1.32 35.54
N GLN A 172 14.11 -1.38 36.54
CA GLN A 172 13.15 -2.49 36.69
C GLN A 172 11.91 -2.32 35.80
N ILE A 173 11.35 -1.11 35.72
CA ILE A 173 10.18 -0.78 34.88
C ILE A 173 10.49 -1.03 33.40
N ARG A 174 11.70 -0.64 32.96
CA ARG A 174 12.12 -0.72 31.55
C ARG A 174 12.23 -2.17 31.04
N LYS A 175 12.68 -3.11 31.89
CA LYS A 175 12.78 -4.55 31.55
C LYS A 175 11.40 -5.20 31.35
N LEU A 176 10.44 -4.90 32.22
CA LEU A 176 9.08 -5.43 32.13
C LEU A 176 8.35 -4.93 30.88
N GLN A 177 8.53 -3.65 30.53
CA GLN A 177 7.94 -3.08 29.31
C GLN A 177 8.56 -3.65 28.03
N SER A 178 9.90 -3.78 27.96
CA SER A 178 10.54 -4.35 26.77
C SER A 178 10.23 -5.84 26.59
N SER A 179 10.16 -6.61 27.69
CA SER A 179 9.76 -8.03 27.66
C SER A 179 8.32 -8.19 27.15
N ARG A 180 7.39 -7.34 27.60
CA ARG A 180 5.99 -7.37 27.16
C ARG A 180 5.80 -6.90 25.71
N GLN A 181 6.66 -6.03 25.20
CA GLN A 181 6.67 -5.66 23.77
C GLN A 181 7.28 -6.77 22.90
N ALA A 182 8.34 -7.44 23.35
CA ALA A 182 8.91 -8.58 22.64
C ALA A 182 7.89 -9.71 22.46
N THR A 183 7.15 -10.09 23.52
CA THR A 183 6.14 -11.15 23.43
C THR A 183 4.96 -10.81 22.52
N LEU A 184 4.54 -9.54 22.45
CA LEU A 184 3.48 -9.10 21.53
C LEU A 184 3.93 -9.12 20.06
N VAL A 185 5.21 -8.82 19.79
CA VAL A 185 5.79 -8.93 18.44
C VAL A 185 5.94 -10.40 18.02
N GLU A 186 6.34 -11.27 18.93
CA GLU A 186 6.39 -12.73 18.73
C GLU A 186 5.00 -13.28 18.35
N GLU A 187 3.95 -12.90 19.10
CA GLU A 187 2.56 -13.29 18.85
C GLU A 187 2.04 -12.79 17.50
N GLU A 188 2.35 -11.54 17.10
CA GLU A 188 2.01 -11.02 15.77
C GLU A 188 2.69 -11.81 14.64
N ILE A 189 3.96 -12.19 14.82
CA ILE A 189 4.70 -13.01 13.85
C ILE A 189 4.06 -14.40 13.71
N GLN A 190 3.75 -15.07 14.82
CA GLN A 190 3.11 -16.41 14.81
C GLN A 190 1.73 -16.36 14.14
N LEU A 191 0.89 -15.39 14.49
CA LEU A 191 -0.41 -15.18 13.84
C LEU A 191 -0.29 -14.89 12.34
N ARG A 192 0.82 -14.28 11.90
CA ARG A 192 1.09 -13.99 10.50
C ARG A 192 1.60 -15.21 9.73
N ILE A 193 2.39 -16.08 10.37
CA ILE A 193 2.79 -17.38 9.84
C ILE A 193 1.55 -18.27 9.65
N GLN A 194 0.73 -18.43 10.69
CA GLN A 194 -0.51 -19.23 10.63
C GLN A 194 -1.42 -18.78 9.48
N LYS A 195 -1.66 -17.46 9.33
CA LYS A 195 -2.50 -16.92 8.24
C LYS A 195 -1.91 -17.16 6.84
N LEU A 196 -0.58 -17.22 6.72
CA LEU A 196 0.07 -17.55 5.45
C LEU A 196 -0.08 -19.05 5.14
N GLU A 197 0.07 -19.92 6.14
CA GLU A 197 -0.15 -21.37 6.00
C GLU A 197 -1.59 -21.70 5.62
N GLU A 198 -2.57 -21.10 6.31
CA GLU A 198 -4.00 -21.20 5.98
C GLU A 198 -4.28 -20.73 4.54
N ALA A 199 -3.70 -19.61 4.11
CA ALA A 199 -3.86 -19.11 2.74
C ALA A 199 -3.23 -20.04 1.69
N ILE A 200 -2.06 -20.63 1.97
CA ILE A 200 -1.41 -21.62 1.10
C ILE A 200 -2.27 -22.88 0.99
N GLN A 201 -2.83 -23.36 2.11
CA GLN A 201 -3.71 -24.53 2.13
C GLN A 201 -4.99 -24.28 1.34
N GLN A 202 -5.66 -23.13 1.53
CA GLN A 202 -6.83 -22.74 0.74
C GLN A 202 -6.53 -22.65 -0.77
N GLN A 203 -5.35 -22.15 -1.16
CA GLN A 203 -4.93 -22.14 -2.56
C GLN A 203 -4.74 -23.54 -3.14
N ARG A 204 -4.16 -24.48 -2.36
CA ARG A 204 -4.02 -25.90 -2.77
C ARG A 204 -5.37 -26.57 -2.96
N GLU A 205 -6.30 -26.38 -2.04
CA GLU A 205 -7.67 -26.92 -2.14
C GLU A 205 -8.44 -26.32 -3.32
N LEU A 206 -8.33 -25.01 -3.54
CA LEU A 206 -8.92 -24.34 -4.70
C LEU A 206 -8.33 -24.85 -6.02
N HIS A 207 -7.03 -25.13 -6.06
CA HIS A 207 -6.38 -25.72 -7.23
C HIS A 207 -6.88 -27.15 -7.47
N ASN A 208 -6.97 -28.00 -6.44
CA ASN A 208 -7.51 -29.35 -6.55
C ASN A 208 -8.96 -29.36 -7.07
N LYS A 209 -9.83 -28.52 -6.49
CA LYS A 209 -11.22 -28.34 -6.97
C LYS A 209 -11.29 -27.92 -8.44
N ARG A 210 -10.40 -27.01 -8.89
CA ARG A 210 -10.30 -26.62 -10.31
C ARG A 210 -9.86 -27.76 -11.23
N MET A 211 -8.92 -28.61 -10.78
CA MET A 211 -8.52 -29.79 -11.54
C MET A 211 -9.67 -30.79 -11.68
N GLN A 212 -10.42 -31.05 -10.62
CA GLN A 212 -11.61 -31.93 -10.66
C GLN A 212 -12.69 -31.40 -11.60
N ILE A 213 -12.95 -30.08 -11.61
CA ILE A 213 -13.89 -29.45 -12.53
C ILE A 213 -13.43 -29.64 -13.98
N ALA A 214 -12.17 -29.34 -14.30
CA ALA A 214 -11.62 -29.51 -15.65
C ALA A 214 -11.67 -30.98 -16.12
N GLU A 215 -11.42 -31.93 -15.22
CA GLU A 215 -11.53 -33.37 -15.51
C GLU A 215 -12.98 -33.78 -15.81
N ALA A 216 -13.94 -33.27 -15.02
CA ALA A 216 -15.37 -33.53 -15.24
C ALA A 216 -15.89 -32.89 -16.54
N GLU A 217 -15.47 -31.67 -16.85
CA GLU A 217 -15.76 -30.97 -18.12
C GLU A 217 -15.20 -31.76 -19.31
N TYR A 218 -13.96 -32.24 -19.23
CA TYR A 218 -13.35 -33.10 -20.25
C TYR A 218 -14.15 -34.40 -20.48
N LYS A 219 -14.47 -35.14 -19.39
CA LYS A 219 -15.30 -36.35 -19.48
C LYS A 219 -16.66 -36.08 -20.10
N THR A 220 -17.29 -34.96 -19.73
CA THR A 220 -18.60 -34.54 -20.28
C THR A 220 -18.50 -34.21 -21.78
N ALA A 221 -17.42 -33.58 -22.23
CA ALA A 221 -17.19 -33.28 -23.64
C ALA A 221 -16.97 -34.57 -24.47
N VAL A 222 -16.18 -35.52 -23.96
CA VAL A 222 -15.96 -36.82 -24.63
C VAL A 222 -17.26 -37.61 -24.77
N LEU A 223 -18.07 -37.69 -23.71
CA LEU A 223 -19.36 -38.40 -23.77
C LEU A 223 -20.32 -37.79 -24.80
N LYS A 224 -20.39 -36.45 -24.90
CA LYS A 224 -21.20 -35.77 -25.92
C LYS A 224 -20.74 -36.02 -27.35
N LEU A 225 -19.44 -36.19 -27.57
CA LEU A 225 -18.90 -36.54 -28.89
C LEU A 225 -19.28 -37.97 -29.29
N LEU A 226 -19.15 -38.93 -28.36
CA LEU A 226 -19.56 -40.32 -28.58
C LEU A 226 -21.07 -40.43 -28.86
N GLU A 227 -21.90 -39.74 -28.07
CA GLU A 227 -23.36 -39.72 -28.29
C GLU A 227 -23.73 -39.12 -29.66
N ALA A 228 -23.05 -38.05 -30.09
CA ALA A 228 -23.25 -37.46 -31.40
C ALA A 228 -22.83 -38.41 -32.55
N GLU A 229 -21.76 -39.19 -32.35
CA GLU A 229 -21.30 -40.20 -33.31
C GLU A 229 -22.30 -41.36 -33.42
N GLU A 230 -22.75 -41.94 -32.30
CA GLU A 230 -23.77 -43.00 -32.28
C GLU A 230 -25.08 -42.53 -32.94
N GLN A 231 -25.52 -41.30 -32.65
CA GLN A 231 -26.69 -40.71 -33.30
C GLN A 231 -26.50 -40.53 -34.82
N ALA A 232 -25.29 -40.19 -35.28
CA ALA A 232 -24.98 -40.07 -36.70
C ALA A 232 -24.98 -41.46 -37.39
N GLN A 233 -24.35 -42.46 -36.78
CA GLN A 233 -24.32 -43.85 -37.28
C GLN A 233 -25.74 -44.45 -37.35
N HIS A 234 -26.56 -44.28 -36.31
CA HIS A 234 -27.95 -44.76 -36.30
C HIS A 234 -28.85 -44.01 -37.29
N ARG A 235 -28.59 -42.74 -37.60
CA ARG A 235 -29.26 -42.02 -38.69
C ARG A 235 -28.84 -42.53 -40.07
N ALA A 236 -27.54 -42.80 -40.27
CA ALA A 236 -27.02 -43.35 -41.53
C ALA A 236 -27.60 -44.74 -41.81
N ASN A 237 -27.73 -45.60 -40.80
CA ASN A 237 -28.31 -46.95 -40.91
C ASN A 237 -29.84 -46.98 -41.06
N LYS A 238 -30.52 -45.82 -41.13
CA LYS A 238 -31.97 -45.69 -41.35
C LYS A 238 -32.34 -45.09 -42.72
N LEU A 239 -31.35 -44.84 -43.57
CA LEU A 239 -31.48 -44.39 -44.96
C LEU A 239 -31.14 -45.55 -45.91
#